data_AF-A0A7Y5JRQ1-F1
#
_entry.id   AF-A0A7Y5JRQ1-F1
#
_cell.length_a   1.000
_cell.length_b   1.000
_cell.length_c   1.000
_cell.angle_alpha   90.00
_cell.angle_beta   90.00
_cell.angle_gamma   90.00
#
_symmetry.space_group_name_H-M   'P 1'
#
loop_
_entity.id
_entity.type
_entity.pdbx_description
1 polymer ?
#
loop_
_entity_poly.entity_id
_entity_poly.type
_entity_poly.pdbx_seq_one_letter_code
_entity_poly.pdbx_strand_id
1 'polypeptide(L)'
;MAALGLAPAFGSESTPVSALEVTRALGALQAQDYGSGVWSLGVRSGLTLAEVEQAVERREVVRTWPMRGTIHWVPAEDARWMCQLLAAPRGAALATRYAQLGIVEGDIELAGRLFEEHLTEPMSRPEVIALLVDGGIDPTDQRAYHLVGHHCMTGLLCQGPVIGKQPSFVLIDSWVPHSRKLSREEGLATMAERYLRGHGPVTEKDLAGWLTKPLGLVREALSLVEQQVTREEVDGRVWLSHIHGPGDGCVNHSARGALGHSGVHLLPQWDEFLLGYKSRDVTLPPEHFHRVVPGRNMV
;
A
#
# COMPACT_ATOMS: atom_id res chain seq x y z
N MET A 1 10.20 -14.23 -0.16
CA MET A 1 9.16 -15.13 0.39
C MET A 1 8.93 -14.89 1.87
N ALA A 2 9.82 -15.34 2.77
CA ALA A 2 9.62 -15.20 4.23
C ALA A 2 9.40 -13.75 4.70
N ALA A 3 10.23 -12.80 4.25
CA ALA A 3 10.05 -11.36 4.54
C ALA A 3 8.66 -10.83 4.13
N LEU A 4 8.15 -11.29 2.99
CA LEU A 4 6.84 -10.89 2.46
C LEU A 4 5.65 -11.53 3.22
N GLY A 5 5.88 -12.29 4.29
CA GLY A 5 4.83 -13.05 4.99
C GLY A 5 4.27 -14.22 4.17
N LEU A 6 4.94 -14.63 3.09
CA LEU A 6 4.51 -15.74 2.23
C LEU A 6 5.05 -17.07 2.76
N ALA A 7 4.75 -17.38 4.01
CA ALA A 7 5.07 -18.64 4.66
C ALA A 7 4.03 -18.95 5.76
N PRO A 8 3.57 -20.20 5.92
CA PRO A 8 3.99 -21.37 5.15
C PRO A 8 3.26 -21.45 3.78
N ALA A 9 3.43 -22.55 3.03
CA ALA A 9 2.94 -22.66 1.65
C ALA A 9 1.45 -23.08 1.55
N PHE A 10 0.87 -23.01 0.35
CA PHE A 10 -0.52 -23.45 0.15
C PHE A 10 -0.70 -24.91 0.58
N GLY A 11 -1.74 -25.18 1.37
CA GLY A 11 -2.05 -26.51 1.90
C GLY A 11 -1.30 -26.90 3.18
N SER A 12 -0.61 -25.96 3.83
CA SER A 12 -0.03 -26.15 5.17
C SER A 12 -0.77 -25.34 6.23
N GLU A 13 -0.80 -25.84 7.47
CA GLU A 13 -1.47 -25.17 8.58
C GLU A 13 -0.64 -23.99 9.10
N SER A 14 -1.30 -22.87 9.34
CA SER A 14 -0.75 -21.72 10.08
C SER A 14 -1.81 -21.15 11.01
N THR A 15 -1.37 -20.56 12.11
CA THR A 15 -2.24 -19.75 12.97
C THR A 15 -2.53 -18.43 12.24
N PRO A 16 -3.80 -18.02 12.08
CA PRO A 16 -4.11 -16.72 11.49
C PRO A 16 -3.53 -15.57 12.30
N VAL A 17 -3.11 -14.51 11.61
CA VAL A 17 -2.65 -13.24 12.20
C VAL A 17 -3.55 -12.10 11.72
N SER A 18 -3.59 -10.99 12.43
CA SER A 18 -4.49 -9.88 12.10
C SER A 18 -4.09 -9.17 10.80
N ALA A 19 -5.09 -8.56 10.15
CA ALA A 19 -4.86 -7.67 9.01
C ALA A 19 -3.90 -6.50 9.37
N LEU A 20 -3.99 -6.01 10.61
CA LEU A 20 -3.13 -4.97 11.15
C LEU A 20 -1.67 -5.41 11.27
N GLU A 21 -1.40 -6.65 11.71
CA GLU A 21 -0.04 -7.18 11.81
C GLU A 21 0.62 -7.31 10.43
N VAL A 22 -0.09 -7.86 9.44
CA VAL A 22 0.44 -7.97 8.06
C VAL A 22 0.69 -6.59 7.45
N THR A 23 -0.25 -5.66 7.57
CA THR A 23 -0.08 -4.31 7.00
C THR A 23 0.98 -3.49 7.74
N ARG A 24 1.17 -3.67 9.05
CA ARG A 24 2.31 -3.11 9.80
C ARG A 24 3.64 -3.74 9.38
N ALA A 25 3.70 -5.05 9.16
CA ALA A 25 4.93 -5.76 8.79
C ALA A 25 5.44 -5.36 7.39
N LEU A 26 4.54 -5.17 6.42
CA LEU A 26 4.89 -4.77 5.05
C LEU A 26 4.86 -3.25 4.82
N GLY A 27 4.26 -2.49 5.74
CA GLY A 27 3.99 -1.06 5.61
C GLY A 27 2.77 -0.74 4.75
N ALA A 28 2.61 -1.43 3.63
CA ALA A 28 1.44 -1.36 2.76
C ALA A 28 1.35 -2.59 1.84
N LEU A 29 0.14 -2.89 1.38
CA LEU A 29 -0.14 -3.93 0.37
C LEU A 29 -0.95 -3.33 -0.77
N GLN A 30 -0.47 -3.40 -2.02
CA GLN A 30 -1.23 -2.86 -3.15
C GLN A 30 -2.55 -3.62 -3.35
N ALA A 31 -3.63 -2.86 -3.47
CA ALA A 31 -5.01 -3.30 -3.48
C ALA A 31 -5.80 -2.51 -4.55
N GLN A 32 -5.28 -2.41 -5.77
CA GLN A 32 -5.89 -1.60 -6.85
C GLN A 32 -7.26 -2.16 -7.27
N ASP A 33 -7.35 -3.49 -7.39
CA ASP A 33 -8.61 -4.23 -7.33
C ASP A 33 -8.89 -4.67 -5.87
N TYR A 34 -10.17 -4.75 -5.51
CA TYR A 34 -10.57 -5.09 -4.14
C TYR A 34 -10.33 -6.57 -3.83
N GLY A 35 -10.82 -7.49 -4.68
CA GLY A 35 -10.68 -8.94 -4.46
C GLY A 35 -9.22 -9.38 -4.43
N SER A 36 -8.39 -8.80 -5.29
CA SER A 36 -6.95 -9.04 -5.37
C SER A 36 -6.21 -8.52 -4.13
N GLY A 37 -6.58 -7.34 -3.63
CA GLY A 37 -6.05 -6.80 -2.39
C GLY A 37 -6.43 -7.63 -1.16
N VAL A 38 -7.70 -8.08 -1.07
CA VAL A 38 -8.15 -9.00 -0.01
C VAL A 38 -7.39 -10.32 -0.10
N TRP A 39 -7.22 -10.89 -1.29
CA TRP A 39 -6.48 -12.13 -1.49
C TRP A 39 -5.00 -11.96 -1.08
N SER A 40 -4.36 -10.84 -1.43
CA SER A 40 -2.96 -10.55 -1.08
C SER A 40 -2.75 -10.47 0.44
N LEU A 41 -3.74 -9.92 1.15
CA LEU A 41 -3.78 -9.91 2.61
C LEU A 41 -4.02 -11.33 3.16
N GLY A 42 -5.01 -12.05 2.63
CA GLY A 42 -5.40 -13.40 3.05
C GLY A 42 -4.29 -14.45 2.94
N VAL A 43 -3.47 -14.44 1.88
CA VAL A 43 -2.32 -15.39 1.74
C VAL A 43 -1.19 -15.16 2.75
N ARG A 44 -1.22 -14.05 3.49
CA ARG A 44 -0.25 -13.68 4.54
C ARG A 44 -0.84 -13.76 5.95
N SER A 45 -2.14 -13.55 6.07
CA SER A 45 -2.86 -13.49 7.35
C SER A 45 -3.60 -14.78 7.70
N GLY A 46 -3.90 -15.64 6.72
CA GLY A 46 -4.80 -16.78 6.89
C GLY A 46 -6.29 -16.39 6.97
N LEU A 47 -6.62 -15.10 6.83
CA LEU A 47 -7.99 -14.59 6.96
C LEU A 47 -8.83 -14.81 5.69
N THR A 48 -10.10 -15.10 5.89
CA THR A 48 -11.14 -15.10 4.84
C THR A 48 -11.54 -13.68 4.42
N LEU A 49 -12.26 -13.55 3.31
CA LEU A 49 -12.86 -12.29 2.85
C LEU A 49 -13.68 -11.61 3.96
N ALA A 50 -14.56 -12.36 4.64
CA ALA A 50 -15.42 -11.82 5.68
C ALA A 50 -14.63 -11.32 6.91
N GLU A 51 -13.52 -11.97 7.26
CA GLU A 51 -12.66 -11.53 8.37
C GLU A 51 -11.83 -10.29 8.00
N VAL A 52 -11.44 -10.13 6.72
CA VAL A 52 -10.83 -8.90 6.21
C VAL A 52 -11.85 -7.75 6.19
N GLU A 53 -13.09 -8.00 5.78
CA GLU A 53 -14.18 -7.02 5.85
C GLU A 53 -14.47 -6.60 7.30
N GLN A 54 -14.51 -7.56 8.24
CA GLN A 54 -14.59 -7.26 9.68
C GLN A 54 -13.39 -6.46 10.19
N ALA A 55 -12.17 -6.67 9.70
CA ALA A 55 -11.02 -5.85 10.10
C ALA A 55 -11.15 -4.38 9.65
N VAL A 56 -11.85 -4.12 8.53
CA VAL A 56 -12.22 -2.75 8.11
C VAL A 56 -13.28 -2.16 9.05
N GLU A 57 -14.31 -2.93 9.40
CA GLU A 57 -15.35 -2.50 10.36
C GLU A 57 -14.79 -2.23 11.76
N ARG A 58 -13.85 -3.06 12.23
CA ARG A 58 -13.09 -2.85 13.49
C ARG A 58 -12.07 -1.72 13.40
N ARG A 59 -11.92 -1.06 12.24
CA ARG A 59 -11.01 0.07 11.98
C ARG A 59 -9.53 -0.29 12.25
N GLU A 60 -9.16 -1.54 11.97
CA GLU A 60 -7.78 -2.04 12.09
C GLU A 60 -6.96 -1.64 10.86
N VAL A 61 -7.56 -1.77 9.67
CA VAL A 61 -6.96 -1.43 8.38
C VAL A 61 -7.92 -0.59 7.55
N VAL A 62 -7.38 0.23 6.65
CA VAL A 62 -8.17 0.98 5.66
C VAL A 62 -7.56 0.83 4.28
N ARG A 63 -8.38 1.04 3.25
CA ARG A 63 -7.96 1.07 1.85
C ARG A 63 -7.91 2.53 1.38
N THR A 64 -6.73 3.01 0.96
CA THR A 64 -6.54 4.41 0.51
C THR A 64 -5.37 4.53 -0.49
N TRP A 65 -4.95 5.74 -0.86
CA TRP A 65 -3.92 6.04 -1.87
C TRP A 65 -2.63 6.61 -1.25
N PRO A 66 -1.91 5.87 -0.39
CA PRO A 66 -0.76 6.39 0.34
C PRO A 66 0.43 6.73 -0.58
N MET A 67 0.71 5.95 -1.63
CA MET A 67 1.84 6.21 -2.54
C MET A 67 1.57 5.72 -3.97
N ARG A 68 2.49 6.02 -4.89
CA ARG A 68 2.46 5.62 -6.32
C ARG A 68 1.23 6.07 -7.14
N GLY A 69 0.27 6.77 -6.52
CA GLY A 69 -1.04 7.05 -7.12
C GLY A 69 -1.96 5.82 -7.22
N THR A 70 -1.66 4.74 -6.48
CA THR A 70 -2.41 3.48 -6.49
C THR A 70 -2.99 3.16 -5.11
N ILE A 71 -4.03 2.33 -5.10
CA ILE A 71 -4.76 1.98 -3.88
C ILE A 71 -4.01 0.89 -3.10
N HIS A 72 -3.94 1.01 -1.78
CA HIS A 72 -3.30 0.05 -0.87
C HIS A 72 -4.12 -0.19 0.40
N TRP A 73 -3.97 -1.37 0.99
CA TRP A 73 -4.26 -1.62 2.40
C TRP A 73 -3.11 -1.07 3.26
N VAL A 74 -3.46 -0.35 4.33
CA VAL A 74 -2.53 0.20 5.33
C VAL A 74 -3.13 0.04 6.73
N PRO A 75 -2.31 0.08 7.80
CA PRO A 75 -2.80 0.23 9.17
C PRO A 75 -3.68 1.48 9.25
N ALA A 76 -4.87 1.38 9.83
CA ALA A 76 -5.81 2.51 9.90
C ALA A 76 -5.17 3.72 10.58
N GLU A 77 -4.50 3.48 11.71
CA GLU A 77 -3.73 4.44 12.50
C GLU A 77 -2.69 5.24 11.69
N ASP A 78 -2.19 4.70 10.58
CA ASP A 78 -1.12 5.30 9.78
C ASP A 78 -1.61 6.04 8.53
N ALA A 79 -2.86 5.80 8.11
CA ALA A 79 -3.38 6.23 6.83
C ALA A 79 -3.21 7.74 6.55
N ARG A 80 -3.48 8.59 7.55
CA ARG A 80 -3.38 10.05 7.43
C ARG A 80 -1.95 10.51 7.13
N TRP A 81 -0.98 10.11 7.94
CA TRP A 81 0.41 10.55 7.76
C TRP A 81 1.04 9.91 6.52
N MET A 82 0.68 8.65 6.20
CA MET A 82 1.16 7.98 4.99
C MET A 82 0.70 8.74 3.74
N CYS A 83 -0.59 9.09 3.63
CA CYS A 83 -1.08 9.92 2.53
C CYS A 83 -0.36 11.27 2.47
N GLN A 84 -0.30 12.01 3.58
CA GLN A 84 0.31 13.35 3.60
C GLN A 84 1.82 13.38 3.27
N LEU A 85 2.58 12.35 3.67
CA LEU A 85 4.03 12.26 3.45
C LEU A 85 4.38 11.62 2.10
N LEU A 86 3.65 10.56 1.71
CA LEU A 86 4.03 9.67 0.62
C LEU A 86 3.23 9.93 -0.66
N ALA A 87 1.99 10.41 -0.57
CA ALA A 87 1.22 10.70 -1.76
C ALA A 87 1.79 11.93 -2.49
N ALA A 88 1.50 12.03 -3.78
CA ALA A 88 1.88 13.16 -4.60
C ALA A 88 0.65 13.67 -5.38
N PRO A 89 -0.39 14.20 -4.68
CA PRO A 89 -1.64 14.67 -5.31
C PRO A 89 -1.44 15.86 -6.27
N ARG A 90 -0.21 16.40 -6.37
CA ARG A 90 0.21 17.46 -7.30
C ARG A 90 1.34 17.02 -8.25
N GLY A 91 1.53 15.71 -8.43
CA GLY A 91 2.49 15.18 -9.41
C GLY A 91 2.15 15.59 -10.84
N ALA A 92 3.15 15.85 -11.68
CA ALA A 92 2.97 16.48 -12.99
C ALA A 92 1.90 15.79 -13.88
N ALA A 93 1.89 14.46 -13.94
CA ALA A 93 0.90 13.70 -14.72
C ALA A 93 -0.54 13.91 -14.22
N LEU A 94 -0.74 14.03 -12.90
CA LEU A 94 -2.05 14.27 -12.30
C LEU A 94 -2.50 15.72 -12.51
N ALA A 95 -1.58 16.69 -12.42
CA ALA A 95 -1.86 18.09 -12.76
C ALA A 95 -2.26 18.24 -14.25
N THR A 96 -1.56 17.57 -15.17
CA THR A 96 -1.97 17.49 -16.59
C THR A 96 -3.36 16.88 -16.74
N ARG A 97 -3.68 15.81 -15.99
CA ARG A 97 -5.01 15.19 -16.04
C ARG A 97 -6.11 16.10 -15.49
N TYR A 98 -5.85 16.86 -14.43
CA TYR A 98 -6.81 17.84 -13.90
C TYR A 98 -7.09 18.94 -14.91
N ALA A 99 -6.05 19.49 -15.56
CA ALA A 99 -6.20 20.48 -16.62
C ALA A 99 -7.02 19.96 -17.82
N GLN A 100 -6.83 18.69 -18.23
CA GLN A 100 -7.65 18.05 -19.26
C GLN A 100 -9.12 17.90 -18.88
N LEU A 101 -9.42 17.79 -17.58
CA LEU A 101 -10.76 17.60 -17.04
C LEU A 101 -11.40 18.90 -16.53
N GLY A 102 -10.75 20.05 -16.75
CA GLY A 102 -11.20 21.34 -16.22
C GLY A 102 -11.25 21.43 -14.69
N ILE A 103 -10.59 20.51 -13.97
CA ILE A 103 -10.58 20.51 -12.50
C ILE A 103 -9.68 21.64 -12.01
N VAL A 104 -10.26 22.58 -11.27
CA VAL A 104 -9.58 23.73 -10.65
C VAL A 104 -9.52 23.59 -9.12
N GLU A 105 -8.68 24.37 -8.44
CA GLU A 105 -8.58 24.32 -6.96
C GLU A 105 -9.94 24.57 -6.28
N GLY A 106 -10.78 25.44 -6.86
CA GLY A 106 -12.14 25.67 -6.37
C GLY A 106 -13.06 24.44 -6.40
N ASP A 107 -12.91 23.53 -7.37
CA ASP A 107 -13.63 22.25 -7.38
C ASP A 107 -13.14 21.34 -6.25
N ILE A 108 -11.83 21.33 -6.01
CA ILE A 108 -11.18 20.52 -4.96
C ILE A 108 -11.62 21.01 -3.57
N GLU A 109 -11.57 22.31 -3.33
CA GLU A 109 -12.02 22.94 -2.09
C GLU A 109 -13.51 22.73 -1.84
N LEU A 110 -14.35 22.88 -2.87
CA LEU A 110 -15.80 22.67 -2.76
C LEU A 110 -16.13 21.20 -2.48
N ALA A 111 -15.52 20.26 -3.19
CA ALA A 111 -15.65 18.83 -2.90
C ALA A 111 -15.21 18.48 -1.47
N GLY A 112 -14.11 19.09 -1.00
CA GLY A 112 -13.61 18.90 0.36
C GLY A 112 -14.63 19.31 1.42
N ARG A 113 -15.16 20.54 1.32
CA ARG A 113 -16.20 21.04 2.24
C ARG A 113 -17.46 20.18 2.21
N LEU A 114 -17.94 19.78 1.02
CA LEU A 114 -19.11 18.90 0.89
C LEU A 114 -18.89 17.56 1.61
N PHE A 115 -17.69 16.99 1.52
CA PHE A 115 -17.37 15.76 2.26
C PHE A 115 -17.28 16.00 3.76
N GLU A 116 -16.65 17.08 4.22
CA GLU A 116 -16.55 17.42 5.65
C GLU A 116 -17.92 17.71 6.30
N GLU A 117 -18.83 18.36 5.57
CA GLU A 117 -20.16 18.76 6.06
C GLU A 117 -21.17 17.60 6.04
N HIS A 118 -21.13 16.71 5.04
CA HIS A 118 -22.19 15.73 4.81
C HIS A 118 -21.77 14.26 5.04
N LEU A 119 -20.48 13.92 4.98
CA LEU A 119 -20.01 12.52 5.02
C LEU A 119 -19.78 12.07 6.48
N THR A 120 -20.87 12.03 7.24
CA THR A 120 -20.90 11.64 8.66
C THR A 120 -20.92 10.13 8.88
N GLU A 121 -21.57 9.40 7.98
CA GLU A 121 -21.65 7.93 7.93
C GLU A 121 -21.04 7.41 6.62
N PRO A 122 -20.67 6.11 6.51
CA PRO A 122 -20.09 5.55 5.29
C PRO A 122 -21.01 5.72 4.07
N MET A 123 -20.54 6.46 3.06
CA MET A 123 -21.30 6.71 1.82
C MET A 123 -20.85 5.79 0.69
N SER A 124 -21.79 5.20 -0.03
CA SER A 124 -21.50 4.45 -1.25
C SER A 124 -21.05 5.39 -2.39
N ARG A 125 -20.39 4.83 -3.40
CA ARG A 125 -19.90 5.62 -4.53
C ARG A 125 -21.00 6.40 -5.29
N PRO A 126 -22.22 5.87 -5.50
CA PRO A 126 -23.34 6.66 -6.04
C PRO A 126 -23.76 7.84 -5.16
N GLU A 127 -23.79 7.67 -3.83
CA GLU A 127 -24.16 8.75 -2.89
C GLU A 127 -23.10 9.87 -2.88
N VAL A 128 -21.81 9.52 -2.90
CA VAL A 128 -20.71 10.48 -3.04
C VAL A 128 -20.80 11.25 -4.38
N ILE A 129 -21.24 10.60 -5.46
CA ILE A 129 -21.45 11.27 -6.75
C ILE A 129 -22.68 12.19 -6.70
N ALA A 130 -23.77 11.78 -6.07
CA ALA A 130 -24.96 12.60 -5.89
C ALA A 130 -24.65 13.85 -5.04
N LEU A 131 -23.92 13.70 -3.94
CA LEU A 131 -23.46 14.81 -3.09
C LEU A 131 -22.65 15.86 -3.88
N LEU A 132 -21.77 15.42 -4.78
CA LEU A 132 -21.04 16.35 -5.67
C LEU A 132 -21.98 17.08 -6.64
N VAL A 133 -22.94 16.37 -7.24
CA VAL A 133 -23.95 16.95 -8.16
C VAL A 133 -24.82 17.99 -7.45
N ASP A 134 -25.34 17.65 -6.28
CA ASP A 134 -26.20 18.52 -5.47
C ASP A 134 -25.43 19.76 -4.97
N GLY A 135 -24.13 19.61 -4.70
CA GLY A 135 -23.19 20.69 -4.43
C GLY A 135 -22.75 21.52 -5.66
N GLY A 136 -23.27 21.24 -6.85
CA GLY A 136 -23.00 21.98 -8.08
C GLY A 136 -21.74 21.56 -8.86
N ILE A 137 -21.12 20.43 -8.50
CA ILE A 137 -19.95 19.87 -9.20
C ILE A 137 -20.44 18.83 -10.23
N ASP A 138 -20.18 19.09 -11.51
CA ASP A 138 -20.41 18.11 -12.57
C ASP A 138 -19.45 16.90 -12.41
N PRO A 139 -19.98 15.65 -12.34
CA PRO A 139 -19.20 14.46 -12.04
C PRO A 139 -18.65 13.74 -13.29
N THR A 140 -18.98 14.20 -14.50
CA THR A 140 -18.71 13.51 -15.78
C THR A 140 -17.22 13.41 -16.11
N ASP A 141 -16.87 12.66 -17.16
CA ASP A 141 -15.49 12.48 -17.65
C ASP A 141 -14.44 12.08 -16.61
N GLN A 142 -14.88 11.39 -15.54
CA GLN A 142 -14.08 10.99 -14.38
C GLN A 142 -13.71 12.13 -13.41
N ARG A 143 -14.31 13.33 -13.52
CA ARG A 143 -14.12 14.44 -12.56
C ARG A 143 -14.37 14.00 -11.12
N ALA A 144 -15.52 13.35 -10.85
CA ALA A 144 -15.82 12.83 -9.52
C ALA A 144 -14.80 11.76 -9.03
N TYR A 145 -14.30 10.90 -9.92
CA TYR A 145 -13.24 9.93 -9.56
C TYR A 145 -11.94 10.64 -9.16
N HIS A 146 -11.54 11.67 -9.90
CA HIS A 146 -10.33 12.43 -9.65
C HIS A 146 -10.40 13.33 -8.41
N LEU A 147 -11.58 13.88 -8.08
CA LEU A 147 -11.84 14.64 -6.84
C LEU A 147 -11.86 13.73 -5.60
N VAL A 148 -12.56 12.59 -5.65
CA VAL A 148 -12.54 11.62 -4.55
C VAL A 148 -11.13 11.05 -4.36
N GLY A 149 -10.44 10.72 -5.45
CA GLY A 149 -9.04 10.28 -5.41
C GLY A 149 -8.09 11.35 -4.83
N HIS A 150 -8.32 12.64 -5.14
CA HIS A 150 -7.58 13.75 -4.53
C HIS A 150 -7.68 13.70 -3.01
N HIS A 151 -8.90 13.67 -2.51
CA HIS A 151 -9.19 13.71 -1.08
C HIS A 151 -8.78 12.45 -0.34
N CYS A 152 -8.66 11.31 -1.03
CA CYS A 152 -8.00 10.13 -0.46
C CYS A 152 -6.47 10.30 -0.38
N MET A 153 -5.83 10.89 -1.40
CA MET A 153 -4.38 11.16 -1.43
C MET A 153 -3.94 12.27 -0.46
N THR A 154 -4.78 13.26 -0.16
CA THR A 154 -4.50 14.27 0.88
C THR A 154 -4.78 13.76 2.29
N GLY A 155 -5.42 12.59 2.41
CA GLY A 155 -5.80 12.00 3.69
C GLY A 155 -7.03 12.65 4.33
N LEU A 156 -7.93 13.27 3.56
CA LEU A 156 -9.27 13.64 4.05
C LEU A 156 -10.18 12.41 4.09
N LEU A 157 -10.17 11.62 3.02
CA LEU A 157 -10.98 10.41 2.85
C LEU A 157 -10.14 9.13 2.92
N CYS A 158 -10.79 8.03 3.28
CA CYS A 158 -10.38 6.68 2.91
C CYS A 158 -11.60 5.84 2.53
N GLN A 159 -11.38 4.58 2.16
CA GLN A 159 -12.48 3.65 1.92
C GLN A 159 -12.86 2.90 3.19
N GLY A 160 -14.16 2.86 3.44
CA GLY A 160 -14.79 2.18 4.57
C GLY A 160 -15.36 0.80 4.18
N PRO A 161 -16.35 0.29 4.95
CA PRO A 161 -17.00 -1.00 4.70
C PRO A 161 -17.63 -1.12 3.32
N VAL A 162 -17.86 -2.35 2.85
CA VAL A 162 -18.51 -2.59 1.55
C VAL A 162 -20.01 -2.27 1.65
N ILE A 163 -20.49 -1.38 0.77
CA ILE A 163 -21.92 -1.13 0.59
C ILE A 163 -22.34 -1.74 -0.75
N GLY A 164 -23.21 -2.76 -0.69
CA GLY A 164 -23.68 -3.52 -1.83
C GLY A 164 -22.58 -4.38 -2.47
N LYS A 165 -21.77 -3.79 -3.36
CA LYS A 165 -20.70 -4.49 -4.10
C LYS A 165 -19.41 -3.69 -4.21
N GLN A 166 -19.30 -2.54 -3.55
CA GLN A 166 -18.15 -1.64 -3.64
C GLN A 166 -17.81 -1.08 -2.25
N PRO A 167 -16.53 -0.81 -1.95
CA PRO A 167 -16.17 -0.06 -0.75
C PRO A 167 -16.86 1.31 -0.73
N SER A 168 -17.37 1.68 0.44
CA SER A 168 -17.82 3.05 0.75
C SER A 168 -16.63 4.00 0.89
N PHE A 169 -16.92 5.28 1.03
CA PHE A 169 -15.97 6.30 1.47
C PHE A 169 -16.36 6.82 2.85
N VAL A 170 -15.35 7.24 3.62
CA VAL A 170 -15.46 7.76 5.00
C VAL A 170 -14.44 8.88 5.22
N LEU A 171 -14.77 9.85 6.07
CA LEU A 171 -13.80 10.83 6.59
C LEU A 171 -12.79 10.11 7.50
N ILE A 172 -11.49 10.36 7.30
CA ILE A 172 -10.43 9.70 8.07
C ILE A 172 -10.52 10.03 9.57
N ASP A 173 -10.83 11.27 9.96
CA ASP A 173 -10.88 11.62 11.39
C ASP A 173 -12.07 10.99 12.13
N SER A 174 -13.20 10.78 11.43
CA SER A 174 -14.37 10.09 11.98
C SER A 174 -14.16 8.57 12.03
N TRP A 175 -13.51 8.00 11.01
CA TRP A 175 -13.32 6.55 10.90
C TRP A 175 -12.11 6.03 11.70
N VAL A 176 -11.04 6.82 11.82
CA VAL A 176 -9.78 6.45 12.48
C VAL A 176 -9.55 7.36 13.72
N PRO A 177 -10.25 7.10 14.84
CA PRO A 177 -10.19 7.94 16.04
C PRO A 177 -8.81 7.96 16.72
N HIS A 178 -7.91 7.03 16.37
CA HIS A 178 -6.57 6.89 16.92
C HIS A 178 -5.48 7.01 15.84
N SER A 179 -5.64 7.99 14.93
CA SER A 179 -4.61 8.33 13.95
C SER A 179 -3.29 8.75 14.62
N ARG A 180 -2.19 8.09 14.28
CA ARG A 180 -0.83 8.46 14.71
C ARG A 180 -0.42 9.77 14.06
N LYS A 181 0.16 10.67 14.86
CA LYS A 181 0.70 11.96 14.43
C LYS A 181 2.22 11.88 14.46
N LEU A 182 2.81 11.47 13.35
CA LEU A 182 4.26 11.35 13.21
C LEU A 182 4.85 12.63 12.63
N SER A 183 6.07 12.96 13.03
CA SER A 183 6.93 13.88 12.28
C SER A 183 7.26 13.29 10.90
N ARG A 184 7.78 14.13 10.02
CA ARG A 184 8.27 13.69 8.71
C ARG A 184 9.35 12.63 8.86
N GLU A 185 10.27 12.83 9.79
CA GLU A 185 11.42 11.96 10.06
C GLU A 185 10.94 10.62 10.65
N GLU A 186 10.02 10.64 11.60
CA GLU A 186 9.40 9.42 12.16
C GLU A 186 8.64 8.60 11.10
N GLY A 187 7.91 9.27 10.20
CA GLY A 187 7.22 8.62 9.09
C GLY A 187 8.19 8.02 8.07
N LEU A 188 9.26 8.73 7.72
CA LEU A 188 10.32 8.23 6.82
C LEU A 188 11.05 7.01 7.43
N ALA A 189 11.43 7.09 8.71
CA ALA A 189 12.05 5.99 9.44
C ALA A 189 11.11 4.77 9.50
N THR A 190 9.84 4.97 9.85
CA THR A 190 8.81 3.92 9.89
C THR A 190 8.68 3.20 8.55
N MET A 191 8.67 3.93 7.43
CA MET A 191 8.57 3.32 6.11
C MET A 191 9.84 2.58 5.69
N ALA A 192 11.03 3.13 5.99
CA ALA A 192 12.28 2.46 5.71
C ALA A 192 12.41 1.14 6.49
N GLU A 193 12.10 1.16 7.79
CA GLU A 193 12.17 -0.03 8.64
C GLU A 193 11.20 -1.13 8.17
N ARG A 194 9.92 -0.78 7.97
CA ARG A 194 8.89 -1.74 7.51
C ARG A 194 9.21 -2.31 6.14
N TYR A 195 9.71 -1.49 5.21
CA TYR A 195 10.12 -1.98 3.91
C TYR A 195 11.29 -2.97 4.00
N LEU A 196 12.33 -2.66 4.78
CA LEU A 196 13.47 -3.57 5.00
C LEU A 196 13.06 -4.88 5.67
N ARG A 197 12.17 -4.85 6.67
CA ARG A 197 11.61 -6.06 7.31
C ARG A 197 10.76 -6.89 6.35
N GLY A 198 9.87 -6.24 5.60
CA GLY A 198 8.87 -6.87 4.73
C GLY A 198 9.37 -7.33 3.37
N HIS A 199 10.47 -6.76 2.87
CA HIS A 199 10.96 -7.03 1.51
C HIS A 199 12.41 -7.50 1.44
N GLY A 200 13.18 -7.33 2.52
CA GLY A 200 14.62 -7.59 2.55
C GLY A 200 15.02 -9.03 2.18
N PRO A 201 16.20 -9.24 1.56
CA PRO A 201 17.18 -8.21 1.16
C PRO A 201 16.72 -7.36 -0.04
N VAL A 202 16.97 -6.05 0.01
CA VAL A 202 16.58 -5.04 -1.00
C VAL A 202 17.70 -4.04 -1.26
N THR A 203 17.55 -3.14 -2.24
CA THR A 203 18.46 -1.99 -2.40
C THR A 203 17.74 -0.65 -2.27
N GLU A 204 18.50 0.45 -2.10
CA GLU A 204 17.92 1.81 -2.10
C GLU A 204 17.08 2.12 -3.35
N LYS A 205 17.40 1.50 -4.49
CA LYS A 205 16.64 1.66 -5.75
C LYS A 205 15.29 0.95 -5.70
N ASP A 206 15.18 -0.14 -4.96
CA ASP A 206 13.94 -0.89 -4.76
C ASP A 206 12.99 -0.08 -3.88
N LEU A 207 13.45 0.43 -2.74
CA LEU A 207 12.69 1.35 -1.87
C LEU A 207 12.27 2.64 -2.60
N ALA A 208 13.17 3.25 -3.38
CA ALA A 208 12.85 4.42 -4.20
C ALA A 208 11.81 4.15 -5.30
N GLY A 209 11.86 2.97 -5.92
CA GLY A 209 10.85 2.51 -6.86
C GLY A 209 9.49 2.30 -6.19
N TRP A 210 9.49 1.58 -5.07
CA TRP A 210 8.28 1.23 -4.31
C TRP A 210 7.56 2.46 -3.73
N LEU A 211 8.28 3.45 -3.19
CA LEU A 211 7.66 4.71 -2.77
C LEU A 211 7.39 5.68 -3.93
N THR A 212 8.04 5.49 -5.09
CA THR A 212 8.11 6.48 -6.18
C THR A 212 8.60 7.84 -5.65
N LYS A 213 9.75 7.83 -4.97
CA LYS A 213 10.40 9.02 -4.39
C LYS A 213 11.86 9.14 -4.85
N PRO A 214 12.45 10.36 -4.85
CA PRO A 214 13.86 10.55 -5.21
C PRO A 214 14.81 9.81 -4.26
N LEU A 215 15.95 9.33 -4.79
CA LEU A 215 16.97 8.62 -4.00
C LEU A 215 17.49 9.43 -2.81
N GLY A 216 17.52 10.76 -2.89
CA GLY A 216 17.92 11.61 -1.75
C GLY A 216 17.04 11.41 -0.51
N LEU A 217 15.71 11.44 -0.68
CA LEU A 217 14.74 11.22 0.40
C LEU A 217 14.80 9.78 0.93
N VAL A 218 15.12 8.81 0.07
CA VAL A 218 15.30 7.41 0.50
C VAL A 218 16.58 7.21 1.29
N ARG A 219 17.69 7.85 0.91
CA ARG A 219 18.95 7.80 1.67
C ARG A 219 18.81 8.47 3.03
N GLU A 220 18.08 9.58 3.09
CA GLU A 220 17.68 10.22 4.33
C GLU A 220 16.87 9.26 5.21
N ALA A 221 15.81 8.64 4.68
CA ALA A 221 15.00 7.67 5.42
C ALA A 221 15.81 6.46 5.93
N LEU A 222 16.77 5.96 5.13
CA LEU A 222 17.68 4.89 5.52
C LEU A 222 18.69 5.31 6.59
N SER A 223 19.14 6.58 6.60
CA SER A 223 20.05 7.09 7.62
C SER A 223 19.38 7.18 9.00
N LEU A 224 18.08 7.48 9.06
CA LEU A 224 17.29 7.54 10.29
C LEU A 224 17.14 6.18 10.98
N VAL A 225 17.34 5.07 10.25
CA VAL A 225 17.26 3.70 10.78
C VAL A 225 18.59 2.95 10.68
N GLU A 226 19.71 3.63 10.42
CA GLU A 226 21.00 3.01 10.05
C GLU A 226 21.48 1.91 11.02
N GLN A 227 21.26 2.10 12.33
CA GLN A 227 21.60 1.13 13.38
C GLN A 227 20.82 -0.19 13.29
N GLN A 228 19.77 -0.25 12.48
CA GLN A 228 18.94 -1.42 12.22
C GLN A 228 19.20 -2.06 10.85
N VAL A 229 20.21 -1.60 10.09
CA VAL A 229 20.45 -2.03 8.69
C VAL A 229 21.79 -2.72 8.50
N THR A 230 21.76 -4.02 8.24
CA THR A 230 22.90 -4.78 7.70
C THR A 230 23.08 -4.47 6.23
N ARG A 231 24.34 -4.31 5.80
CA ARG A 231 24.73 -4.01 4.41
C ARG A 231 25.68 -5.09 3.90
N GLU A 232 25.36 -5.69 2.76
CA GLU A 232 26.17 -6.73 2.12
C GLU A 232 26.42 -6.36 0.66
N GLU A 233 27.68 -6.42 0.21
CA GLU A 233 28.00 -6.23 -1.22
C GLU A 233 28.10 -7.59 -1.91
N VAL A 234 27.26 -7.80 -2.92
CA VAL A 234 27.24 -9.01 -3.75
C VAL A 234 27.20 -8.57 -5.22
N ASP A 235 28.15 -9.05 -6.02
CA ASP A 235 28.29 -8.74 -7.45
C ASP A 235 28.27 -7.23 -7.77
N GLY A 236 28.93 -6.42 -6.93
CA GLY A 236 28.97 -4.95 -7.07
C GLY A 236 27.66 -4.24 -6.75
N ARG A 237 26.69 -4.92 -6.13
CA ARG A 237 25.41 -4.36 -5.66
C ARG A 237 25.34 -4.45 -4.14
N VAL A 238 25.10 -3.30 -3.49
CA VAL A 238 24.85 -3.24 -2.04
C VAL A 238 23.40 -3.62 -1.76
N TRP A 239 23.23 -4.70 -1.01
CA TRP A 239 21.97 -5.19 -0.46
C TRP A 239 21.81 -4.76 1.00
N LEU A 240 20.57 -4.48 1.37
CA LEU A 240 20.14 -3.94 2.65
C LEU A 240 19.15 -4.93 3.29
N SER A 241 19.42 -5.32 4.52
CA SER A 241 18.58 -6.20 5.34
C SER A 241 18.34 -5.56 6.71
N HIS A 242 17.18 -5.83 7.30
CA HIS A 242 16.86 -5.41 8.67
C HIS A 242 17.46 -6.38 9.71
N ILE A 243 17.94 -5.88 10.85
CA ILE A 243 18.40 -6.73 11.97
C ILE A 243 17.20 -7.26 12.78
N HIS A 244 17.17 -8.56 13.02
CA HIS A 244 15.95 -9.30 13.34
C HIS A 244 14.95 -9.35 12.16
N GLY A 245 15.39 -9.13 10.91
CA GLY A 245 14.71 -9.63 9.72
C GLY A 245 14.72 -11.17 9.70
N PRO A 246 13.85 -11.84 8.94
CA PRO A 246 13.69 -13.30 9.01
C PRO A 246 14.92 -14.15 8.58
N GLY A 247 16.04 -13.53 8.19
CA GLY A 247 17.33 -14.19 8.02
C GLY A 247 18.14 -14.38 9.32
N ASP A 248 17.97 -13.51 10.32
CA ASP A 248 18.85 -13.46 11.51
C ASP A 248 18.65 -14.65 12.47
N GLY A 249 17.61 -15.46 12.28
CA GLY A 249 17.38 -16.65 13.10
C GLY A 249 18.38 -17.79 12.84
N CYS A 250 18.93 -17.91 11.62
CA CYS A 250 19.76 -19.06 11.24
C CYS A 250 20.55 -18.85 9.92
N VAL A 251 21.61 -18.02 9.93
CA VAL A 251 22.68 -18.10 8.90
C VAL A 251 23.93 -18.80 9.44
N ASN A 252 23.72 -19.92 10.13
CA ASN A 252 24.74 -20.96 10.15
C ASN A 252 24.95 -21.43 8.70
N HIS A 253 26.11 -21.17 8.11
CA HIS A 253 26.41 -21.57 6.72
C HIS A 253 26.30 -23.09 6.47
N SER A 254 26.24 -23.91 7.52
CA SER A 254 25.92 -25.34 7.49
C SER A 254 24.43 -25.66 7.22
N ALA A 255 23.51 -24.69 7.34
CA ALA A 255 22.06 -24.88 7.15
C ALA A 255 21.58 -24.77 5.69
N ARG A 256 22.49 -24.76 4.70
CA ARG A 256 22.12 -24.90 3.27
C ARG A 256 21.33 -26.18 2.95
N GLY A 257 21.29 -27.16 3.85
CA GLY A 257 20.44 -28.35 3.76
C GLY A 257 18.94 -28.13 4.06
N ALA A 258 18.53 -26.97 4.57
CA ALA A 258 17.12 -26.64 4.85
C ALA A 258 16.44 -25.82 3.73
N LEU A 259 17.02 -25.79 2.53
CA LEU A 259 16.44 -25.20 1.33
C LEU A 259 15.29 -26.08 0.79
N GLY A 260 14.19 -26.14 1.55
CA GLY A 260 13.16 -27.16 1.41
C GLY A 260 11.73 -26.71 1.70
N HIS A 261 11.43 -25.40 1.62
CA HIS A 261 10.03 -24.95 1.51
C HIS A 261 9.53 -25.19 0.07
N SER A 262 9.46 -26.47 -0.32
CA SER A 262 8.83 -26.90 -1.57
C SER A 262 7.32 -26.74 -1.42
N GLY A 263 6.76 -25.77 -2.13
CA GLY A 263 5.33 -25.50 -2.09
C GLY A 263 4.91 -24.57 -3.21
N VAL A 264 3.62 -24.58 -3.52
CA VAL A 264 3.01 -23.64 -4.46
C VAL A 264 2.43 -22.48 -3.67
N HIS A 265 2.60 -21.26 -4.16
CA HIS A 265 1.85 -20.09 -3.69
C HIS A 265 0.98 -19.59 -4.84
N LEU A 266 -0.32 -19.45 -4.58
CA LEU A 266 -1.25 -18.83 -5.52
C LEU A 266 -1.41 -17.37 -5.08
N LEU A 267 -0.69 -16.48 -5.76
CA LEU A 267 -0.67 -15.05 -5.48
C LEU A 267 -1.61 -14.29 -6.43
N PRO A 268 -2.28 -13.23 -5.97
CA PRO A 268 -3.13 -12.41 -6.82
C PRO A 268 -2.33 -11.53 -7.77
N GLN A 269 -3.04 -10.96 -8.75
CA GLN A 269 -2.58 -9.80 -9.51
C GLN A 269 -2.21 -8.63 -8.56
N TRP A 270 -1.17 -7.89 -8.93
CA TRP A 270 -0.59 -6.79 -8.12
C TRP A 270 0.03 -7.17 -6.76
N ASP A 271 0.36 -8.43 -6.49
CA ASP A 271 1.05 -8.81 -5.25
C ASP A 271 2.45 -8.19 -5.10
N GLU A 272 2.83 -7.84 -3.87
CA GLU A 272 4.15 -7.27 -3.54
C GLU A 272 5.33 -8.21 -3.88
N PHE A 273 5.11 -9.52 -4.09
CA PHE A 273 6.14 -10.41 -4.66
C PHE A 273 6.68 -9.95 -6.03
N LEU A 274 5.87 -9.22 -6.81
CA LEU A 274 6.26 -8.62 -8.10
C LEU A 274 6.25 -7.09 -8.07
N LEU A 275 5.52 -6.44 -7.15
CA LEU A 275 5.44 -4.97 -7.03
C LEU A 275 6.37 -4.35 -5.99
N GLY A 276 6.85 -5.13 -5.02
CA GLY A 276 7.70 -4.68 -3.93
C GLY A 276 9.08 -4.17 -4.36
N TYR A 277 9.51 -4.50 -5.59
CA TYR A 277 10.89 -4.33 -6.05
C TYR A 277 10.99 -3.49 -7.32
N LYS A 278 12.13 -2.81 -7.54
CA LYS A 278 12.33 -1.97 -8.72
C LYS A 278 12.56 -2.79 -9.98
N SER A 279 13.20 -3.94 -9.84
CA SER A 279 13.27 -4.97 -10.89
C SER A 279 12.56 -6.25 -10.45
N ARG A 280 12.08 -7.01 -11.44
CA ARG A 280 11.46 -8.34 -11.26
C ARG A 280 12.40 -9.48 -11.64
N ASP A 281 13.63 -9.21 -12.09
CA ASP A 281 14.54 -10.23 -12.67
C ASP A 281 14.85 -11.39 -11.70
N VAL A 282 14.73 -11.16 -10.38
CA VAL A 282 14.92 -12.17 -9.33
C VAL A 282 13.71 -13.09 -9.17
N THR A 283 12.50 -12.63 -9.49
CA THR A 283 11.22 -13.32 -9.23
C THR A 283 10.45 -13.73 -10.50
N LEU A 284 10.77 -13.14 -11.66
CA LEU A 284 10.10 -13.35 -12.93
C LEU A 284 11.13 -13.44 -14.07
N PRO A 285 11.43 -14.64 -14.59
CA PRO A 285 12.31 -14.82 -15.75
C PRO A 285 11.83 -14.02 -16.97
N PRO A 286 12.72 -13.39 -17.77
CA PRO A 286 12.34 -12.51 -18.88
C PRO A 286 11.42 -13.16 -19.91
N GLU A 287 11.59 -14.45 -20.19
CA GLU A 287 10.75 -15.26 -21.09
C GLU A 287 9.29 -15.43 -20.62
N HIS A 288 8.98 -15.04 -19.39
CA HIS A 288 7.63 -15.04 -18.83
C HIS A 288 7.09 -13.62 -18.62
N PHE A 289 7.91 -12.58 -18.77
CA PHE A 289 7.54 -11.19 -18.50
C PHE A 289 6.25 -10.76 -19.23
N HIS A 290 6.15 -11.00 -20.53
CA HIS A 290 4.97 -10.62 -21.33
C HIS A 290 3.70 -11.43 -21.03
N ARG A 291 3.84 -12.60 -20.37
CA ARG A 291 2.69 -13.43 -19.95
C ARG A 291 2.10 -12.96 -18.61
N VAL A 292 2.92 -12.33 -17.77
CA VAL A 292 2.54 -11.86 -16.42
C VAL A 292 2.32 -10.35 -16.37
N VAL A 293 2.99 -9.57 -17.24
CA VAL A 293 2.89 -8.10 -17.30
C VAL A 293 2.52 -7.65 -18.72
N PRO A 294 1.30 -7.95 -19.19
CA PRO A 294 0.84 -7.55 -20.51
C PRO A 294 0.70 -6.02 -20.60
N GLY A 295 1.37 -5.39 -21.56
CA GLY A 295 1.22 -3.94 -21.80
C GLY A 295 1.84 -3.03 -20.72
N ARG A 296 2.80 -3.53 -19.92
CA ARG A 296 3.52 -2.81 -18.84
C ARG A 296 2.70 -2.43 -17.60
N ASN A 297 1.38 -2.59 -17.62
CA ASN A 297 0.56 -2.65 -16.42
C ASN A 297 0.46 -4.13 -16.03
N MET A 298 0.65 -4.48 -14.76
CA MET A 298 0.40 -5.88 -14.36
C MET A 298 -1.10 -6.18 -14.38
N VAL A 299 -1.42 -7.44 -14.62
CA VAL A 299 -2.71 -8.12 -14.41
C VAL A 299 -2.41 -9.42 -13.66
#